data_AF-A0A822ACW9-F1
#
_entry.id   AF-A0A822ACW9-F1
#
_cell.length_a   1.000
_cell.length_b   1.000
_cell.length_c   1.000
_cell.angle_alpha   90.00
_cell.angle_beta   90.00
_cell.angle_gamma   90.00
#
_symmetry.space_group_name_H-M   'P 1'
#
loop_
_entity.id
_entity.type
_entity.pdbx_description
1 polymer ?
#
loop_
_entity_poly.entity_id
_entity_poly.type
_entity_poly.pdbx_seq_one_letter_code
_entity_poly.pdbx_strand_id
1 'polypeptide(L)'
;HIDQLPYYIKIAKKNCHFPSEHGLTHDESAAIYIYTMEWGDTALYRTLNKALRSEDRQTLKIWFPYLKLFDSALDKLPTVKEVVWRGIPMDIGKNFTVNKIVTWWSINSCSSSVDVIKNFLGNSDNTTLFLIEAINGKKISGYTEFENENEIILRMGSRFRVKSDPLVQKHGGYVVHLIETDENNDQISPSVPNIHVNAKWKQAGITVAGGHGSGSELNQLNSPTVEWKYNATNGQVVAGGKGAGHRTNQLDGPTDIFVNKDSLIICDAGNRRVTRWPRRNGTRGEAVLSNIACSRLTMDDQEFLYVSDNEEHDVRRYRAGETTGTVVAGGNGMGNRLYQLNWPSYICVDQHCSLYVSDNSNHRVVKWAKNAKEGIVVAGDEGYGNDLMQLSNPDGVAVDSSGTVYVADNNNHRIMRWFKDATQGDVIVGGNGEGSENNQLKNPQDLSFDRDGNLYVVDWGNHRVQRFDIEQN
;
A
#
# COMPACT_ATOMS: atom_id res chain seq x y z
N HIS A 1 32.50 29.73 24.10
CA HIS A 1 31.97 29.40 22.75
C HIS A 1 30.48 29.62 22.63
N ILE A 2 29.71 29.48 23.72
CA ILE A 2 28.33 29.97 23.81
C ILE A 2 28.24 30.79 25.10
N ASP A 3 28.27 32.11 24.99
CA ASP A 3 28.42 33.00 26.17
C ASP A 3 27.19 32.94 27.09
N GLN A 4 26.02 32.65 26.53
CA GLN A 4 24.77 32.52 27.25
C GLN A 4 24.52 31.12 27.82
N LEU A 5 25.41 30.15 27.59
CA LEU A 5 25.21 28.75 28.01
C LEU A 5 24.96 28.59 29.52
N PRO A 6 25.69 29.27 30.44
CA PRO A 6 25.40 29.17 31.87
C PRO A 6 23.97 29.60 32.25
N TYR A 7 23.43 30.61 31.55
CA TYR A 7 22.07 31.09 31.75
C TYR A 7 21.05 30.03 31.31
N TYR A 8 21.21 29.43 30.13
CA TYR A 8 20.31 28.39 29.64
C TYR A 8 20.44 27.06 30.40
N ILE A 9 21.61 26.72 30.93
CA ILE A 9 21.77 25.60 31.87
C ILE A 9 20.90 25.82 33.12
N LYS A 10 20.87 27.03 33.66
CA LYS A 10 20.04 27.34 34.82
C LYS A 10 18.55 27.22 34.50
N ILE A 11 18.12 27.62 33.30
CA ILE A 11 16.74 27.47 32.84
C ILE A 11 16.39 26.00 32.65
N ALA A 12 17.23 25.25 31.92
CA ALA A 12 17.05 23.83 31.71
C ALA A 12 16.90 23.11 33.06
N LYS A 13 17.80 23.37 34.01
CA LYS A 13 17.72 22.82 35.37
C LYS A 13 16.46 23.22 36.16
N LYS A 14 15.82 24.34 35.83
CA LYS A 14 14.61 24.80 36.52
C LYS A 14 13.34 24.21 35.91
N ASN A 15 13.30 24.08 34.59
CA ASN A 15 12.12 23.68 33.83
C ASN A 15 12.13 22.19 33.48
N CYS A 16 13.23 21.50 33.70
CA CYS A 16 13.27 20.06 33.53
C CYS A 16 12.46 19.39 34.67
N HIS A 17 11.20 19.11 34.36
CA HIS A 17 10.33 18.35 35.25
C HIS A 17 10.78 16.88 35.22
N PHE A 18 11.53 16.41 36.22
CA PHE A 18 11.76 14.96 36.38
C PHE A 18 10.65 14.32 37.19
N PRO A 19 9.76 13.53 36.58
CA PRO A 19 9.43 12.27 37.22
C PRO A 19 10.69 11.41 37.13
N SER A 20 11.15 10.88 38.26
CA SER A 20 12.25 9.93 38.39
C SER A 20 11.99 8.56 37.71
N GLU A 21 11.13 8.53 36.68
CA GLU A 21 10.49 7.35 36.11
C GLU A 21 11.49 6.42 35.41
N HIS A 22 12.62 6.96 34.94
CA HIS A 22 13.67 6.19 34.26
C HIS A 22 15.05 6.28 34.97
N GLY A 23 15.10 6.80 36.20
CA GLY A 23 16.32 6.83 37.02
C GLY A 23 17.41 7.80 36.53
N LEU A 24 17.05 8.83 35.77
CA LEU A 24 17.99 9.87 35.36
C LEU A 24 18.29 10.82 36.53
N THR A 25 19.54 11.25 36.61
CA THR A 25 19.94 12.33 37.51
C THR A 25 19.45 13.67 36.99
N HIS A 26 19.43 14.66 37.89
CA HIS A 26 19.04 16.01 37.54
C HIS A 26 19.91 16.62 36.42
N ASP A 27 21.20 16.30 36.39
CA ASP A 27 22.11 16.81 35.37
C ASP A 27 21.95 16.08 34.03
N GLU A 28 21.74 14.76 34.04
CA GLU A 28 21.49 13.96 32.83
C GLU A 28 20.26 14.45 32.09
N SER A 29 19.18 14.68 32.82
CA SER A 29 17.96 15.08 32.15
C SER A 29 17.91 16.58 31.84
N ALA A 30 18.62 17.43 32.60
CA ALA A 30 18.85 18.81 32.16
C ALA A 30 19.69 18.86 30.87
N ALA A 31 20.59 17.88 30.67
CA ALA A 31 21.35 17.74 29.43
C ALA A 31 20.46 17.39 28.21
N ILE A 32 19.38 16.63 28.41
CA ILE A 32 18.36 16.37 27.39
C ILE A 32 17.55 17.64 27.11
N TYR A 33 17.06 18.30 28.16
CA TYR A 33 16.23 19.49 28.02
C TYR A 33 16.97 20.59 27.24
N ILE A 34 18.19 20.93 27.67
CA ILE A 34 19.00 21.98 27.04
C ILE A 34 19.37 21.68 25.57
N TYR A 35 19.36 20.41 25.17
CA TYR A 35 19.57 20.04 23.77
C TYR A 35 18.41 20.47 22.88
N THR A 36 17.17 20.28 23.36
CA THR A 36 15.94 20.56 22.59
C THR A 36 15.54 22.03 22.63
N MET A 37 16.08 22.79 23.59
CA MET A 37 15.78 24.20 23.74
C MET A 37 16.19 25.04 22.52
N GLU A 38 15.30 25.96 22.13
CA GLU A 38 15.55 26.93 21.06
C GLU A 38 15.81 28.33 21.62
N TRP A 39 16.96 28.92 21.25
CA TRP A 39 17.30 30.30 21.61
C TRP A 39 18.10 31.04 20.53
N GLY A 40 17.90 30.65 19.27
CA GLY A 40 18.52 31.28 18.11
C GLY A 40 19.80 30.57 17.66
N ASP A 41 20.64 31.28 16.90
CA ASP A 41 21.77 30.66 16.17
C ASP A 41 22.84 30.02 17.06
N THR A 42 22.90 30.43 18.33
CA THR A 42 23.80 29.86 19.34
C THR A 42 23.16 28.77 20.19
N ALA A 43 22.01 28.24 19.78
CA ALA A 43 21.40 27.06 20.40
C ALA A 43 22.40 25.90 20.47
N LEU A 44 22.33 25.15 21.57
CA LEU A 44 23.29 24.08 21.86
C LEU A 44 23.33 23.06 20.73
N TYR A 45 22.16 22.55 20.32
CA TYR A 45 22.06 21.54 19.26
C TYR A 45 22.60 22.03 17.91
N ARG A 46 22.42 23.31 17.55
CA ARG A 46 22.93 23.88 16.30
C ARG A 46 24.45 23.88 16.30
N THR A 47 25.04 24.39 17.39
CA THR A 47 26.49 24.51 17.54
C THR A 47 27.15 23.13 17.64
N LEU A 48 26.57 22.22 18.41
CA LEU A 48 27.05 20.85 18.57
C LEU A 48 26.96 20.08 17.24
N ASN A 49 25.82 20.12 16.55
CA ASN A 49 25.67 19.40 15.28
C ASN A 49 26.55 19.98 14.17
N LYS A 50 26.90 21.27 14.22
CA LYS A 50 27.93 21.85 13.34
C LYS A 50 29.31 21.24 13.62
N ALA A 51 29.67 21.05 14.89
CA ALA A 51 30.93 20.40 15.28
C ALA A 51 30.95 18.91 14.89
N LEU A 52 29.84 18.19 15.10
CA LEU A 52 29.71 16.76 14.73
C LEU A 52 29.84 16.51 13.23
N ARG A 53 29.41 17.46 12.39
CA ARG A 53 29.57 17.40 10.93
C ARG A 53 30.95 17.87 10.45
N SER A 54 31.76 18.49 11.32
CA SER A 54 33.09 18.97 10.96
C SER A 54 34.08 17.82 10.78
N GLU A 55 34.92 17.92 9.75
CA GLU A 55 36.07 17.03 9.56
C GLU A 55 37.17 17.29 10.61
N ASP A 56 37.23 18.50 11.18
CA ASP A 56 38.17 18.83 12.25
C ASP A 56 37.74 18.21 13.58
N ARG A 57 38.30 17.04 13.88
CA ARG A 57 38.04 16.30 15.12
C ARG A 57 38.57 16.99 16.38
N GLN A 58 39.44 18.00 16.29
CA GLN A 58 39.88 18.76 17.48
C GLN A 58 38.73 19.57 18.06
N THR A 59 37.82 20.05 17.20
CA THR A 59 36.62 20.81 17.62
C THR A 59 35.64 19.99 18.45
N LEU A 60 35.71 18.65 18.40
CA LEU A 60 34.84 17.75 19.17
C LEU A 60 35.30 17.54 20.61
N LYS A 61 36.59 17.70 20.90
CA LYS A 61 37.15 17.41 22.22
C LYS A 61 36.48 18.19 23.34
N ILE A 62 36.12 19.45 23.08
CA ILE A 62 35.43 20.31 24.05
C ILE A 62 34.01 19.82 24.37
N TRP A 63 33.39 19.02 23.50
CA TRP A 63 32.04 18.50 23.65
C TRP A 63 31.99 17.15 24.36
N PHE A 64 33.12 16.43 24.48
CA PHE A 64 33.14 15.09 25.08
C PHE A 64 32.53 14.99 26.47
N PRO A 65 32.73 15.94 27.41
CA PRO A 65 32.07 15.86 28.71
C PRO A 65 30.53 15.90 28.58
N TYR A 66 30.01 16.77 27.73
CA TYR A 66 28.58 16.87 27.47
C TYR A 66 28.05 15.63 26.74
N LEU A 67 28.72 15.18 25.68
CA LEU A 67 28.32 13.99 24.92
C LEU A 67 28.29 12.73 25.78
N LYS A 68 29.25 12.55 26.69
CA LYS A 68 29.26 11.44 27.65
C LYS A 68 28.06 11.49 28.60
N LEU A 69 27.75 12.66 29.14
CA LEU A 69 26.60 12.86 30.02
C LEU A 69 25.28 12.62 29.26
N PHE A 70 25.18 13.15 28.05
CA PHE A 70 24.01 13.02 27.19
C PHE A 70 23.77 11.56 26.77
N ASP A 71 24.82 10.86 26.34
CA ASP A 71 24.73 9.45 25.95
C ASP A 71 24.36 8.54 27.15
N SER A 72 24.95 8.79 28.33
CA SER A 72 24.57 8.14 29.60
C SER A 72 23.10 8.37 29.94
N ALA A 73 22.59 9.59 29.72
CA ALA A 73 21.17 9.89 29.92
C ALA A 73 20.29 9.09 28.95
N LEU A 74 20.66 9.04 27.67
CA LEU A 74 19.94 8.29 26.64
C LEU A 74 19.94 6.77 26.88
N ASP A 75 20.99 6.20 27.48
CA ASP A 75 21.04 4.77 27.84
C ASP A 75 19.94 4.38 28.83
N LYS A 76 19.56 5.30 29.72
CA LYS A 76 18.53 5.09 30.74
C LYS A 76 17.11 5.21 30.21
N LEU A 77 16.94 5.82 29.04
CA LEU A 77 15.63 6.05 28.44
C LEU A 77 15.14 4.86 27.62
N PRO A 78 13.81 4.69 27.52
CA PRO A 78 13.21 3.65 26.68
C PRO A 78 13.71 3.72 25.24
N THR A 79 14.16 2.57 24.73
CA THR A 79 14.38 2.38 23.30
C THR A 79 13.04 2.16 22.63
N VAL A 80 12.81 2.87 21.53
CA VAL A 80 11.63 2.74 20.69
C VAL A 80 12.01 2.23 19.31
N LYS A 81 11.20 1.30 18.82
CA LYS A 81 11.22 0.81 17.45
C LYS A 81 9.96 1.30 16.76
N GLU A 82 10.05 2.46 16.14
CA GLU A 82 8.91 3.12 15.51
C GLU A 82 9.34 3.96 14.30
N VAL A 83 8.37 4.35 13.49
CA VAL A 83 8.59 5.30 12.40
C VAL A 83 8.65 6.70 12.97
N VAL A 84 9.79 7.36 12.78
CA VAL A 84 10.02 8.75 13.19
C VAL A 84 10.30 9.63 12.00
N TRP A 85 10.00 10.90 12.15
CA TRP A 85 10.11 11.87 11.07
C TRP A 85 11.10 12.96 11.41
N ARG A 86 11.87 13.37 10.41
CA ARG A 86 12.79 14.49 10.50
C ARG A 86 12.66 15.40 9.29
N GLY A 87 12.15 16.60 9.51
CA GLY A 87 12.15 17.66 8.52
C GLY A 87 13.50 18.37 8.46
N ILE A 88 14.03 18.57 7.24
CA ILE A 88 15.17 19.45 6.97
C ILE A 88 14.71 20.54 6.00
N PRO A 89 14.88 21.84 6.33
CA PRO A 89 14.44 22.95 5.49
C PRO A 89 15.40 23.20 4.31
N MET A 90 15.77 22.13 3.61
CA MET A 90 16.63 22.14 2.43
C MET A 90 16.28 20.97 1.51
N ASP A 91 16.37 21.18 0.20
CA ASP A 91 16.27 20.11 -0.81
C ASP A 91 17.62 19.39 -0.98
N ILE A 92 17.79 18.32 -0.21
CA ILE A 92 18.94 17.42 -0.29
C ILE A 92 18.54 15.98 -0.64
N GLY A 93 17.24 15.69 -0.71
CA GLY A 93 16.72 14.32 -0.80
C GLY A 93 17.17 13.59 -2.05
N LYS A 94 17.33 14.28 -3.19
CA LYS A 94 17.86 13.69 -4.43
C LYS A 94 19.19 12.93 -4.29
N ASN A 95 19.98 13.25 -3.26
CA ASN A 95 21.27 12.60 -3.01
C ASN A 95 21.13 11.23 -2.33
N PHE A 96 19.93 10.80 -1.98
CA PHE A 96 19.64 9.58 -1.23
C PHE A 96 19.00 8.54 -2.16
N THR A 97 19.78 7.96 -3.06
CA THR A 97 19.30 6.90 -3.99
C THR A 97 19.10 5.57 -3.27
N VAL A 98 18.23 4.71 -3.79
CA VAL A 98 17.96 3.37 -3.24
C VAL A 98 19.24 2.60 -2.90
N ASN A 99 19.22 1.88 -1.77
CA ASN A 99 20.32 1.10 -1.20
C ASN A 99 21.57 1.88 -0.77
N LYS A 100 21.61 3.20 -0.93
CA LYS A 100 22.69 4.01 -0.38
C LYS A 100 22.71 3.87 1.14
N ILE A 101 23.90 3.62 1.69
CA ILE A 101 24.14 3.67 3.14
C ILE A 101 24.57 5.07 3.54
N VAL A 102 23.95 5.59 4.59
CA VAL A 102 24.25 6.90 5.15
C VAL A 102 24.50 6.75 6.65
N THR A 103 25.63 7.27 7.12
CA THR A 103 25.91 7.38 8.56
C THR A 103 25.52 8.77 9.04
N TRP A 104 24.62 8.85 10.03
CA TRP A 104 24.29 10.13 10.66
C TRP A 104 25.24 10.42 11.81
N TRP A 105 26.14 11.38 11.59
CA TRP A 105 27.06 11.85 12.62
C TRP A 105 26.45 12.88 13.58
N SER A 106 25.30 13.48 13.23
CA SER A 106 24.60 14.44 14.07
C SER A 106 23.63 13.77 15.04
N ILE A 107 23.40 14.39 16.19
CA ILE A 107 22.26 14.08 17.05
C ILE A 107 21.04 14.74 16.40
N ASN A 108 19.94 14.01 16.23
CA ASN A 108 18.74 14.54 15.59
C ASN A 108 17.52 14.27 16.46
N SER A 109 16.83 15.35 16.84
CA SER A 109 15.46 15.20 17.35
C SER A 109 14.54 14.91 16.17
N CYS A 110 13.86 13.78 16.28
CA CYS A 110 12.82 13.32 15.38
C CYS A 110 11.51 13.30 16.15
N SER A 111 10.39 13.37 15.43
CA SER A 111 9.07 13.27 16.05
C SER A 111 8.27 12.16 15.39
N SER A 112 7.55 11.37 16.18
CA SER A 112 6.47 10.53 15.65
C SER A 112 5.12 11.25 15.65
N SER A 113 5.07 12.52 16.09
CA SER A 113 3.85 13.34 16.05
C SER A 113 3.55 13.84 14.64
N VAL A 114 2.35 13.49 14.15
CA VAL A 114 1.83 13.92 12.85
C VAL A 114 1.68 15.44 12.78
N ASP A 115 1.30 16.10 13.88
CA ASP A 115 1.04 17.53 13.89
C ASP A 115 2.33 18.35 13.73
N VAL A 116 3.44 17.86 14.28
CA VAL A 116 4.78 18.46 14.10
C VAL A 116 5.19 18.42 12.63
N ILE A 117 4.91 17.31 11.94
CA ILE A 117 5.23 17.13 10.53
C ILE A 117 4.34 18.01 9.65
N LYS A 118 3.04 18.08 9.95
CA LYS A 118 2.12 18.98 9.24
C LYS A 118 2.54 20.43 9.37
N ASN A 119 2.94 20.86 10.56
CA ASN A 119 3.46 22.21 10.79
C ASN A 119 4.76 22.45 10.01
N PHE A 120 5.65 21.46 9.94
CA PHE A 120 6.86 21.57 9.12
C PHE A 120 6.54 21.72 7.62
N LEU A 121 5.66 20.86 7.09
CA LEU A 121 5.29 20.86 5.67
C LEU A 121 4.49 22.11 5.28
N GLY A 122 3.68 22.68 6.18
CA GLY A 122 2.91 23.89 5.93
C GLY A 122 3.74 25.18 5.86
N ASN A 123 4.99 25.15 6.32
CA ASN A 123 5.82 26.34 6.53
C ASN A 123 6.98 26.49 5.53
N SER A 124 7.18 25.56 4.60
CA SER A 124 8.39 25.59 3.74
C SER A 124 8.28 24.81 2.44
N ASP A 125 8.52 25.50 1.33
CA ASP A 125 8.79 24.90 0.01
C ASP A 125 10.25 24.42 -0.08
N ASN A 126 10.54 23.43 -0.92
CA ASN A 126 11.90 22.88 -1.15
C ASN A 126 12.57 22.28 0.10
N THR A 127 11.87 21.37 0.78
CA THR A 127 12.38 20.68 1.97
C THR A 127 12.64 19.20 1.73
N THR A 128 13.42 18.58 2.62
CA THR A 128 13.58 17.12 2.66
C THR A 128 12.96 16.59 3.94
N LEU A 129 11.96 15.73 3.80
CA LEU A 129 11.37 15.01 4.91
C LEU A 129 11.96 13.60 4.96
N PHE A 130 12.61 13.24 6.05
CA PHE A 130 13.04 11.87 6.28
C PHE A 130 11.95 11.10 7.01
N LEU A 131 11.52 9.99 6.42
CA LEU A 131 10.75 8.93 7.08
C LEU A 131 11.77 7.87 7.51
N ILE A 132 11.84 7.61 8.81
CA ILE A 132 12.91 6.80 9.39
C ILE A 132 12.30 5.66 10.17
N GLU A 133 12.51 4.43 9.71
CA GLU A 133 12.27 3.22 10.51
C GLU A 133 13.41 3.08 11.52
N ALA A 134 13.22 3.68 12.71
CA ALA A 134 14.19 3.62 13.79
C ALA A 134 14.04 2.30 14.55
N ILE A 135 15.18 1.69 14.91
CA ILE A 135 15.22 0.49 15.76
C ILE A 135 15.87 0.78 17.11
N ASN A 136 16.71 1.81 17.18
CA ASN A 136 17.43 2.23 18.37
C ASN A 136 17.09 3.66 18.82
N GLY A 137 15.91 4.16 18.43
CA GLY A 137 15.45 5.50 18.82
C GLY A 137 15.28 5.62 20.34
N LYS A 138 15.61 6.77 20.91
CA LYS A 138 15.48 7.02 22.36
C LYS A 138 14.38 8.01 22.63
N LYS A 139 13.32 7.57 23.31
CA LYS A 139 12.17 8.42 23.62
C LYS A 139 12.55 9.43 24.71
N ILE A 140 12.53 10.71 24.35
CA ILE A 140 12.88 11.82 25.24
C ILE A 140 11.66 12.66 25.66
N SER A 141 10.45 12.36 25.16
CA SER A 141 9.20 13.02 25.58
C SER A 141 9.12 13.20 27.09
N GLY A 142 8.80 14.42 27.53
CA GLY A 142 8.75 14.80 28.95
C GLY A 142 10.09 15.28 29.53
N TYR A 143 11.20 15.13 28.80
CA TYR A 143 12.52 15.65 29.19
C TYR A 143 12.97 16.83 28.31
N THR A 144 12.03 17.44 27.57
CA THR A 144 12.32 18.41 26.49
C THR A 144 11.50 19.67 26.64
N GLU A 145 11.87 20.73 25.90
CA GLU A 145 11.09 21.98 25.86
C GLU A 145 9.70 21.79 25.23
N PHE A 146 9.51 20.73 24.44
CA PHE A 146 8.28 20.41 23.72
C PHE A 146 7.43 19.38 24.47
N GLU A 147 6.76 19.80 25.55
CA GLU A 147 6.03 18.92 26.48
C GLU A 147 4.91 18.08 25.82
N ASN A 148 4.39 18.50 24.66
CA ASN A 148 3.30 17.84 23.95
C ASN A 148 3.77 17.09 22.68
N GLU A 149 5.07 16.91 22.50
CA GLU A 149 5.62 16.23 21.31
C GLU A 149 6.20 14.85 21.65
N ASN A 150 5.99 13.92 20.71
CA ASN A 150 6.62 12.60 20.75
C ASN A 150 8.06 12.68 20.25
N GLU A 151 8.94 13.34 21.02
CA GLU A 151 10.34 13.52 20.66
C GLU A 151 11.18 12.26 20.91
N ILE A 152 11.97 11.92 19.88
CA ILE A 152 12.81 10.75 19.82
C ILE A 152 14.18 11.16 19.28
N ILE A 153 15.24 10.76 19.97
CA ILE A 153 16.62 10.98 19.53
C ILE A 153 17.14 9.75 18.82
N LEU A 154 17.67 9.95 17.62
CA LEU A 154 18.53 8.98 16.96
C LEU A 154 19.98 9.25 17.37
N ARG A 155 20.70 8.19 17.72
CA ARG A 155 22.08 8.31 18.22
C ARG A 155 23.02 8.78 17.13
N MET A 156 24.08 9.47 17.56
CA MET A 156 25.19 9.78 16.67
C MET A 156 25.89 8.48 16.24
N GLY A 157 26.21 8.37 14.96
CA GLY A 157 26.79 7.17 14.37
C GLY A 157 25.78 6.14 13.86
N SER A 158 24.47 6.33 14.08
CA SER A 158 23.45 5.45 13.51
C SER A 158 23.59 5.39 11.98
N ARG A 159 23.46 4.19 11.43
CA ARG A 159 23.58 3.91 10.00
C ARG A 159 22.20 3.62 9.43
N PHE A 160 21.95 4.14 8.23
CA PHE A 160 20.68 4.02 7.57
C PHE A 160 20.88 3.57 6.14
N ARG A 161 20.03 2.65 5.70
CA ARG A 161 19.89 2.30 4.29
C ARG A 161 18.70 3.04 3.71
N VAL A 162 18.91 3.67 2.55
CA VAL A 162 17.81 4.20 1.75
C VAL A 162 16.97 3.05 1.21
N LYS A 163 15.69 3.01 1.61
CA LYS A 163 14.77 1.92 1.28
C LYS A 163 14.31 1.98 -0.17
N SER A 164 14.06 3.18 -0.67
CA SER A 164 13.52 3.46 -2.01
C SER A 164 14.06 4.78 -2.53
N ASP A 165 13.96 5.02 -3.84
CA ASP A 165 14.34 6.32 -4.38
C ASP A 165 13.49 7.46 -3.78
N PRO A 166 14.05 8.66 -3.60
CA PRO A 166 13.37 9.78 -2.96
C PRO A 166 12.09 10.19 -3.70
N LEU A 167 10.99 10.30 -2.97
CA LEU A 167 9.69 10.74 -3.52
C LEU A 167 9.70 12.26 -3.68
N VAL A 168 9.31 12.77 -4.85
CA VAL A 168 9.21 14.22 -5.09
C VAL A 168 7.90 14.75 -4.51
N GLN A 169 7.97 15.81 -3.70
CA GLN A 169 6.78 16.45 -3.14
C GLN A 169 6.11 17.37 -4.18
N LYS A 170 4.78 17.49 -4.10
CA LYS A 170 3.93 18.27 -5.06
C LYS A 170 4.34 19.75 -5.22
N HIS A 171 4.94 20.35 -4.20
CA HIS A 171 5.36 21.76 -4.16
C HIS A 171 6.89 21.93 -4.24
N GLY A 172 7.63 20.88 -4.63
CA GLY A 172 9.10 20.84 -4.60
C GLY A 172 9.64 20.26 -3.29
N GLY A 173 10.85 19.68 -3.35
CA GLY A 173 11.45 18.92 -2.24
C GLY A 173 11.22 17.41 -2.33
N TYR A 174 11.68 16.67 -1.32
CA TYR A 174 11.70 15.21 -1.33
C TYR A 174 11.24 14.58 -0.02
N VAL A 175 10.71 13.35 -0.09
CA VAL A 175 10.60 12.44 1.05
C VAL A 175 11.60 11.30 0.85
N VAL A 176 12.47 11.08 1.85
CA VAL A 176 13.49 10.03 1.81
C VAL A 176 13.14 8.97 2.86
N HIS A 177 12.99 7.74 2.42
CA HIS A 177 12.72 6.61 3.30
C HIS A 177 14.03 5.94 3.73
N LEU A 178 14.30 5.94 5.04
CA LEU A 178 15.47 5.38 5.67
C LEU A 178 15.11 4.26 6.63
N ILE A 179 15.90 3.20 6.63
CA ILE A 179 15.82 2.11 7.61
C ILE A 179 17.12 2.09 8.40
N GLU A 180 17.04 2.14 9.72
CA GLU A 180 18.21 2.00 10.59
C GLU A 180 18.79 0.59 10.50
N THR A 181 20.12 0.48 10.40
CA THR A 181 20.87 -0.77 10.23
C THR A 181 21.85 -0.94 11.38
N ASP A 182 21.92 -2.14 11.97
CA ASP A 182 22.92 -2.48 12.98
C ASP A 182 24.19 -3.09 12.34
N GLU A 183 25.38 -2.68 12.80
CA GLU A 183 26.67 -3.10 12.23
C GLU A 183 27.00 -4.59 12.39
N ASN A 184 26.24 -5.32 13.20
CA ASN A 184 26.52 -6.71 13.55
C ASN A 184 25.78 -7.75 12.69
N ASN A 185 25.03 -7.34 11.66
CA ASN A 185 24.15 -8.28 10.96
C ASN A 185 23.88 -7.93 9.48
N ASP A 186 24.89 -8.09 8.63
CA ASP A 186 24.69 -8.14 7.17
C ASP A 186 24.12 -9.51 6.69
N GLN A 187 23.73 -10.41 7.61
CA GLN A 187 23.26 -11.77 7.31
C GLN A 187 22.16 -12.27 8.26
N ILE A 188 21.20 -11.44 8.69
CA ILE A 188 19.93 -11.96 9.26
C ILE A 188 18.80 -11.05 8.80
N SER A 189 17.97 -11.55 7.87
CA SER A 189 16.57 -11.11 7.80
C SER A 189 15.96 -11.43 9.15
N PRO A 190 15.57 -10.44 9.98
CA PRO A 190 14.90 -10.75 11.21
C PRO A 190 13.55 -11.38 10.85
N SER A 191 13.28 -12.56 11.41
CA SER A 191 11.93 -13.11 11.50
C SER A 191 11.01 -12.01 12.05
N VAL A 192 10.07 -11.57 11.22
CA VAL A 192 9.15 -10.47 11.49
C VAL A 192 8.21 -10.89 12.63
N PRO A 193 8.21 -10.22 13.80
CA PRO A 193 6.99 -10.14 14.58
C PRO A 193 6.12 -9.12 13.86
N ASN A 194 5.02 -9.60 13.27
CA ASN A 194 4.04 -8.79 12.58
C ASN A 194 3.41 -7.80 13.57
N ILE A 195 3.97 -6.58 13.63
CA ILE A 195 3.32 -5.44 14.26
C ILE A 195 2.80 -4.58 13.12
N HIS A 196 1.52 -4.75 12.85
CA HIS A 196 0.76 -3.95 11.91
C HIS A 196 0.79 -2.49 12.33
N VAL A 197 1.58 -1.69 11.61
CA VAL A 197 1.44 -0.23 11.64
C VAL A 197 0.08 0.05 11.01
N ASN A 198 -0.92 0.28 11.85
CA ASN A 198 -2.22 0.79 11.43
C ASN A 198 -2.05 2.28 11.07
N ALA A 199 -1.29 2.54 10.01
CA ALA A 199 -1.12 3.85 9.43
C ALA A 199 -2.49 4.29 8.90
N LYS A 200 -3.18 5.16 9.66
CA LYS A 200 -4.35 5.88 9.14
C LYS A 200 -3.91 6.99 8.17
N TRP A 201 -3.22 6.61 7.08
CA TRP A 201 -3.22 7.37 5.83
C TRP A 201 -4.18 6.68 4.89
N LYS A 202 -5.46 6.75 5.24
CA LYS A 202 -6.53 6.17 4.45
C LYS A 202 -6.85 7.16 3.35
N GLN A 203 -6.25 6.93 2.18
CA GLN A 203 -6.51 7.72 0.99
C GLN A 203 -8.01 7.73 0.72
N ALA A 204 -8.60 8.93 0.66
CA ALA A 204 -9.98 9.07 0.25
C ALA A 204 -10.06 8.72 -1.24
N GLY A 205 -10.79 7.66 -1.56
CA GLY A 205 -11.07 7.30 -2.95
C GLY A 205 -11.92 8.37 -3.63
N ILE A 206 -11.60 8.65 -4.88
CA ILE A 206 -12.41 9.55 -5.72
C ILE A 206 -13.36 8.66 -6.52
N THR A 207 -14.67 8.89 -6.43
CA THR A 207 -15.64 8.20 -7.29
C THR A 207 -15.46 8.68 -8.73
N VAL A 208 -15.17 7.76 -9.64
CA VAL A 208 -14.90 8.05 -11.07
C VAL A 208 -16.01 7.56 -11.99
N ALA A 209 -16.89 6.67 -11.51
CA ALA A 209 -18.10 6.23 -12.22
C ALA A 209 -19.15 5.71 -11.21
N GLY A 210 -20.43 5.84 -11.56
CA GLY A 210 -21.54 5.41 -10.70
C GLY A 210 -21.79 6.34 -9.50
N GLY A 211 -22.40 5.81 -8.44
CA GLY A 211 -22.77 6.53 -7.21
C GLY A 211 -24.24 6.93 -7.14
N HIS A 212 -24.78 7.00 -5.91
CA HIS A 212 -26.18 7.36 -5.63
C HIS A 212 -26.57 8.72 -6.28
N GLY A 213 -27.22 8.65 -7.46
CA GLY A 213 -28.10 9.72 -7.95
C GLY A 213 -27.51 10.80 -8.87
N SER A 214 -26.32 10.63 -9.46
CA SER A 214 -25.77 11.64 -10.41
C SER A 214 -25.30 11.11 -11.78
N GLY A 215 -25.60 9.84 -12.11
CA GLY A 215 -25.49 9.35 -13.49
C GLY A 215 -26.79 9.59 -14.25
N SER A 216 -26.74 10.11 -15.49
CA SER A 216 -27.93 10.28 -16.33
C SER A 216 -28.75 8.98 -16.43
N GLU A 217 -30.08 9.09 -16.38
CA GLU A 217 -31.06 7.99 -16.53
C GLU A 217 -30.81 7.08 -17.76
N LEU A 218 -30.07 7.56 -18.77
CA LEU A 218 -29.60 6.79 -19.92
C LEU A 218 -28.68 5.59 -19.59
N ASN A 219 -28.07 5.55 -18.39
CA ASN A 219 -27.20 4.44 -17.94
C ASN A 219 -27.96 3.34 -17.17
N GLN A 220 -29.28 3.47 -17.01
CA GLN A 220 -30.15 2.50 -16.33
C GLN A 220 -30.88 1.58 -17.33
N LEU A 221 -30.25 1.25 -18.46
CA LEU A 221 -30.76 0.19 -19.32
C LEU A 221 -30.56 -1.17 -18.60
N ASN A 222 -31.43 -2.15 -18.86
CA ASN A 222 -31.27 -3.50 -18.33
C ASN A 222 -30.08 -4.19 -19.03
N SER A 223 -28.97 -4.37 -18.31
CA SER A 223 -27.75 -5.11 -18.73
C SER A 223 -26.85 -4.51 -19.84
N PRO A 224 -26.60 -3.19 -19.94
CA PRO A 224 -25.62 -2.63 -20.86
C PRO A 224 -24.19 -2.75 -20.32
N THR A 225 -23.21 -2.76 -21.21
CA THR A 225 -21.82 -2.44 -20.88
C THR A 225 -21.53 -0.99 -21.28
N VAL A 226 -20.96 -0.22 -20.36
CA VAL A 226 -20.82 1.23 -20.49
C VAL A 226 -19.35 1.65 -20.34
N GLU A 227 -18.83 2.39 -21.32
CA GLU A 227 -17.52 3.05 -21.25
C GLU A 227 -17.66 4.41 -20.55
N TRP A 228 -16.84 4.64 -19.52
CA TRP A 228 -16.73 5.92 -18.84
C TRP A 228 -15.37 6.54 -19.14
N LYS A 229 -15.39 7.77 -19.67
CA LYS A 229 -14.15 8.56 -19.77
C LYS A 229 -13.87 9.21 -18.42
N TYR A 230 -12.59 9.33 -18.07
CA TYR A 230 -12.17 10.01 -16.85
C TYR A 230 -12.76 11.44 -16.78
N ASN A 231 -13.37 11.79 -15.64
CA ASN A 231 -14.12 13.03 -15.40
C ASN A 231 -15.39 13.25 -16.26
N ALA A 232 -15.86 12.24 -17.00
CA ALA A 232 -17.14 12.35 -17.71
C ALA A 232 -18.31 12.24 -16.73
N THR A 233 -19.35 13.03 -16.98
CA THR A 233 -20.60 12.98 -16.20
C THR A 233 -21.56 11.89 -16.69
N ASN A 234 -21.36 11.39 -17.92
CA ASN A 234 -22.16 10.34 -18.54
C ASN A 234 -21.27 9.29 -19.21
N GLY A 235 -21.61 8.02 -19.04
CA GLY A 235 -21.04 6.92 -19.79
C GLY A 235 -21.66 6.75 -21.19
N GLN A 236 -20.95 6.03 -22.06
CA GLN A 236 -21.41 5.64 -23.39
C GLN A 236 -21.63 4.13 -23.42
N VAL A 237 -22.81 3.68 -23.84
CA VAL A 237 -23.06 2.24 -24.02
C VAL A 237 -22.20 1.71 -25.18
N VAL A 238 -21.42 0.66 -24.90
CA VAL A 238 -20.52 0.00 -25.85
C VAL A 238 -20.94 -1.44 -26.17
N ALA A 239 -21.80 -2.07 -25.36
CA ALA A 239 -22.43 -3.37 -25.65
C ALA A 239 -23.78 -3.53 -24.92
N GLY A 240 -24.65 -4.45 -25.37
CA GLY A 240 -25.89 -4.85 -24.67
C GLY A 240 -27.03 -3.82 -24.58
N GLY A 241 -26.88 -2.62 -25.15
CA GLY A 241 -27.80 -1.46 -25.02
C GLY A 241 -29.22 -1.57 -25.57
N LYS A 242 -29.78 -2.78 -25.75
CA LYS A 242 -31.14 -3.05 -26.23
C LYS A 242 -31.95 -3.92 -25.28
N GLY A 243 -31.66 -3.81 -23.99
CA GLY A 243 -32.30 -4.55 -22.90
C GLY A 243 -31.77 -5.97 -22.76
N ALA A 244 -32.11 -6.60 -21.63
CA ALA A 244 -31.70 -7.96 -21.31
C ALA A 244 -32.23 -8.98 -22.33
N GLY A 245 -31.39 -9.90 -22.79
CA GLY A 245 -31.80 -11.02 -23.63
C GLY A 245 -30.69 -11.65 -24.45
N HIS A 246 -31.06 -12.69 -25.20
CA HIS A 246 -30.15 -13.57 -25.95
C HIS A 246 -29.76 -13.11 -27.37
N ARG A 247 -30.32 -12.00 -27.90
CA ARG A 247 -30.04 -11.57 -29.28
C ARG A 247 -28.59 -11.09 -29.43
N THR A 248 -28.12 -10.97 -30.66
CA THR A 248 -26.73 -10.51 -30.94
C THR A 248 -26.46 -9.07 -30.51
N ASN A 249 -27.50 -8.27 -30.27
CA ASN A 249 -27.40 -6.90 -29.77
C ASN A 249 -27.80 -6.75 -28.29
N GLN A 250 -27.93 -7.87 -27.57
CA GLN A 250 -28.35 -7.92 -26.16
C GLN A 250 -27.34 -8.72 -25.34
N LEU A 251 -27.29 -8.42 -24.05
CA LEU A 251 -26.58 -9.17 -23.02
C LEU A 251 -27.58 -9.50 -21.92
N ASP A 252 -27.33 -10.52 -21.13
CA ASP A 252 -28.12 -10.89 -19.96
C ASP A 252 -27.20 -11.26 -18.80
N GLY A 253 -27.21 -10.42 -17.76
CA GLY A 253 -26.31 -10.56 -16.61
C GLY A 253 -24.84 -10.68 -17.00
N PRO A 254 -24.26 -9.74 -17.77
CA PRO A 254 -22.83 -9.77 -18.06
C PRO A 254 -22.03 -9.61 -16.77
N THR A 255 -21.07 -10.50 -16.52
CA THR A 255 -20.33 -10.55 -15.26
C THR A 255 -18.93 -9.99 -15.37
N ASP A 256 -18.31 -10.03 -16.56
CA ASP A 256 -16.93 -9.60 -16.76
C ASP A 256 -16.66 -9.17 -18.21
N ILE A 257 -15.63 -8.35 -18.39
CA ILE A 257 -15.21 -7.79 -19.68
C ILE A 257 -13.68 -7.68 -19.76
N PHE A 258 -13.12 -8.16 -20.86
CA PHE A 258 -11.73 -7.93 -21.25
C PHE A 258 -11.68 -7.00 -22.47
N VAL A 259 -10.86 -5.96 -22.38
CA VAL A 259 -10.67 -4.96 -23.43
C VAL A 259 -9.44 -5.34 -24.25
N ASN A 260 -9.65 -5.87 -25.46
CA ASN A 260 -8.59 -6.07 -26.45
C ASN A 260 -8.39 -4.79 -27.29
N LYS A 261 -7.34 -4.76 -28.12
CA LYS A 261 -6.99 -3.65 -29.02
C LYS A 261 -8.20 -3.16 -29.82
N ASP A 262 -8.91 -4.07 -30.50
CA ASP A 262 -10.00 -3.73 -31.42
C ASP A 262 -11.37 -4.30 -31.02
N SER A 263 -11.44 -5.07 -29.92
CA SER A 263 -12.69 -5.71 -29.47
C SER A 263 -12.84 -5.74 -27.95
N LEU A 264 -14.08 -5.92 -27.50
CA LEU A 264 -14.44 -6.24 -26.13
C LEU A 264 -14.82 -7.73 -26.10
N ILE A 265 -14.26 -8.49 -25.16
CA ILE A 265 -14.68 -9.86 -24.89
C ILE A 265 -15.50 -9.83 -23.60
N ILE A 266 -16.76 -10.25 -23.65
CA ILE A 266 -17.71 -10.10 -22.55
C ILE A 266 -18.22 -11.48 -22.16
N CYS A 267 -18.13 -11.80 -20.87
CA CYS A 267 -18.84 -12.94 -20.31
C CYS A 267 -20.30 -12.54 -20.11
N ASP A 268 -21.18 -13.16 -20.89
CA ASP A 268 -22.62 -12.95 -20.91
C ASP A 268 -23.28 -14.12 -20.16
N ALA A 269 -23.10 -14.11 -18.83
CA ALA A 269 -23.31 -15.28 -17.97
C ALA A 269 -24.76 -15.77 -17.97
N GLY A 270 -25.75 -14.86 -17.98
CA GLY A 270 -27.16 -15.22 -18.06
C GLY A 270 -27.52 -15.94 -19.36
N ASN A 271 -26.82 -15.61 -20.46
CA ASN A 271 -26.94 -16.31 -21.73
C ASN A 271 -25.95 -17.49 -21.89
N ARG A 272 -25.15 -17.82 -20.86
CA ARG A 272 -24.16 -18.91 -20.85
C ARG A 272 -23.21 -18.90 -22.04
N ARG A 273 -22.68 -17.71 -22.37
CA ARG A 273 -21.81 -17.52 -23.53
C ARG A 273 -20.75 -16.46 -23.27
N VAL A 274 -19.68 -16.52 -24.04
CA VAL A 274 -18.72 -15.42 -24.16
C VAL A 274 -18.93 -14.78 -25.53
N THR A 275 -18.99 -13.45 -25.56
CA THR A 275 -19.25 -12.68 -26.78
C THR A 275 -18.12 -11.72 -27.11
N ARG A 276 -17.83 -11.55 -28.39
CA ARG A 276 -16.89 -10.55 -28.91
C ARG A 276 -17.67 -9.40 -29.53
N TRP A 277 -17.38 -8.18 -29.10
CA TRP A 277 -18.00 -6.96 -29.59
C TRP A 277 -16.93 -6.04 -30.20
N PRO A 278 -17.25 -5.24 -31.22
CA PRO A 278 -16.36 -4.18 -31.69
C PRO A 278 -16.07 -3.17 -30.57
N ARG A 279 -14.82 -2.73 -30.43
CA ARG A 279 -14.44 -1.77 -29.37
C ARG A 279 -15.15 -0.43 -29.45
N ARG A 280 -15.51 0.02 -30.65
CA ARG A 280 -16.19 1.30 -30.88
C ARG A 280 -17.33 1.13 -31.87
N ASN A 281 -18.45 1.79 -31.60
CA ASN A 281 -19.64 1.84 -32.47
C ASN A 281 -20.19 0.46 -32.86
N GLY A 282 -19.86 -0.58 -32.09
CA GLY A 282 -20.41 -1.92 -32.26
C GLY A 282 -21.86 -1.97 -31.81
N THR A 283 -22.76 -2.45 -32.66
CA THR A 283 -24.19 -2.62 -32.31
C THR A 283 -24.57 -4.07 -32.08
N ARG A 284 -23.66 -5.01 -32.35
CA ARG A 284 -23.84 -6.45 -32.23
C ARG A 284 -22.55 -7.12 -31.79
N GLY A 285 -22.67 -8.12 -30.93
CA GLY A 285 -21.63 -9.07 -30.59
C GLY A 285 -21.80 -10.40 -31.33
N GLU A 286 -20.71 -11.13 -31.40
CA GLU A 286 -20.61 -12.49 -31.92
C GLU A 286 -20.30 -13.46 -30.76
N ALA A 287 -21.01 -14.58 -30.66
CA ALA A 287 -20.68 -15.60 -29.67
C ALA A 287 -19.37 -16.29 -30.05
N VAL A 288 -18.35 -16.20 -29.20
CA VAL A 288 -17.07 -16.90 -29.36
C VAL A 288 -17.05 -18.24 -28.63
N LEU A 289 -17.79 -18.34 -27.52
CA LEU A 289 -18.02 -19.57 -26.77
C LEU A 289 -19.51 -19.65 -26.41
N SER A 290 -20.05 -20.85 -26.29
CA SER A 290 -21.46 -21.10 -25.96
C SER A 290 -21.58 -22.31 -25.04
N ASN A 291 -22.68 -22.38 -24.29
CA ASN A 291 -22.93 -23.42 -23.27
C ASN A 291 -21.85 -23.46 -22.18
N ILE A 292 -21.31 -22.30 -21.82
CA ILE A 292 -20.30 -22.14 -20.78
C ILE A 292 -20.91 -21.34 -19.63
N ALA A 293 -20.77 -21.82 -18.39
CA ALA A 293 -21.20 -21.08 -17.22
C ALA A 293 -20.11 -20.07 -16.82
N CYS A 294 -19.76 -19.19 -17.77
CA CYS A 294 -18.67 -18.25 -17.60
C CYS A 294 -18.97 -17.32 -16.42
N SER A 295 -17.93 -16.98 -15.67
CA SER A 295 -18.01 -15.97 -14.62
C SER A 295 -17.02 -14.84 -14.85
N ARG A 296 -15.79 -15.18 -15.21
CA ARG A 296 -14.68 -14.24 -15.39
C ARG A 296 -13.82 -14.65 -16.58
N LEU A 297 -13.13 -13.68 -17.15
CA LEU A 297 -12.28 -13.90 -18.29
C LEU A 297 -11.06 -13.00 -18.29
N THR A 298 -9.98 -13.48 -18.88
CA THR A 298 -8.76 -12.70 -19.13
C THR A 298 -8.07 -13.21 -20.37
N MET A 299 -7.09 -12.47 -20.88
CA MET A 299 -6.32 -12.87 -22.05
C MET A 299 -4.85 -12.60 -21.82
N ASP A 300 -3.99 -13.51 -22.25
CA ASP A 300 -2.54 -13.31 -22.19
C ASP A 300 -2.03 -12.56 -23.43
N ASP A 301 -0.75 -12.18 -23.40
CA ASP A 301 -0.08 -11.48 -24.51
C ASP A 301 0.03 -12.33 -25.79
N GLN A 302 -0.29 -13.62 -25.72
CA GLN A 302 -0.32 -14.56 -26.84
C GLN A 302 -1.75 -14.75 -27.40
N GLU A 303 -2.71 -13.91 -26.97
CA GLU A 303 -4.13 -13.94 -27.34
C GLU A 303 -4.88 -15.23 -26.96
N PHE A 304 -4.39 -15.97 -25.95
CA PHE A 304 -5.17 -17.06 -25.36
C PHE A 304 -6.21 -16.49 -24.41
N LEU A 305 -7.47 -16.85 -24.64
CA LEU A 305 -8.57 -16.50 -23.74
C LEU A 305 -8.62 -17.50 -22.59
N TYR A 306 -8.65 -17.00 -21.37
CA TYR A 306 -8.89 -17.78 -20.16
C TYR A 306 -10.30 -17.46 -19.68
N VAL A 307 -11.08 -18.48 -19.32
CA VAL A 307 -12.44 -18.33 -18.80
C VAL A 307 -12.61 -19.26 -17.61
N SER A 308 -13.12 -18.72 -16.50
CA SER A 308 -13.58 -19.53 -15.37
C SER A 308 -14.99 -20.02 -15.62
N ASP A 309 -15.22 -21.31 -15.37
CA ASP A 309 -16.54 -21.93 -15.40
C ASP A 309 -16.96 -22.29 -13.97
N ASN A 310 -18.05 -21.68 -13.51
CA ASN A 310 -18.50 -21.83 -12.13
C ASN A 310 -19.17 -23.20 -11.86
N GLU A 311 -19.75 -23.83 -12.88
CA GLU A 311 -20.42 -25.12 -12.73
C GLU A 311 -19.42 -26.27 -12.80
N GLU A 312 -18.40 -26.13 -13.63
CA GLU A 312 -17.33 -27.12 -13.76
C GLU A 312 -16.24 -26.95 -12.69
N HIS A 313 -16.24 -25.83 -11.97
CA HIS A 313 -15.23 -25.44 -10.99
C HIS A 313 -13.80 -25.53 -11.57
N ASP A 314 -13.63 -24.95 -12.75
CA ASP A 314 -12.36 -24.96 -13.47
C ASP A 314 -12.07 -23.62 -14.15
N VAL A 315 -10.83 -23.49 -14.62
CA VAL A 315 -10.44 -22.42 -15.54
C VAL A 315 -9.91 -23.07 -16.79
N ARG A 316 -10.45 -22.66 -17.94
CA ARG A 316 -10.07 -23.18 -19.26
C ARG A 316 -9.39 -22.10 -20.10
N ARG A 317 -8.36 -22.53 -20.82
CA ARG A 317 -7.64 -21.72 -21.80
C ARG A 317 -8.04 -22.11 -23.22
N TYR A 318 -8.36 -21.13 -24.05
CA TYR A 318 -8.84 -21.27 -25.41
C TYR A 318 -7.92 -20.52 -26.38
N ARG A 319 -7.57 -21.16 -27.50
CA ARG A 319 -7.06 -20.45 -28.68
C ARG A 319 -8.22 -19.85 -29.47
N ALA A 320 -7.92 -18.86 -30.30
CA ALA A 320 -8.90 -18.31 -31.23
C ALA A 320 -9.54 -19.42 -32.08
N GLY A 321 -10.86 -19.54 -32.01
CA GLY A 321 -11.66 -20.54 -32.73
C GLY A 321 -11.82 -21.89 -32.02
N GLU A 322 -11.16 -22.13 -30.88
CA GLU A 322 -11.42 -23.31 -30.06
C GLU A 322 -12.72 -23.17 -29.27
N THR A 323 -13.48 -24.26 -29.14
CA THR A 323 -14.76 -24.29 -28.41
C THR A 323 -14.73 -25.11 -27.13
N THR A 324 -13.78 -26.03 -26.97
CA THR A 324 -13.67 -26.89 -25.78
C THR A 324 -12.71 -26.35 -24.74
N GLY A 325 -11.58 -25.79 -25.17
CA GLY A 325 -10.52 -25.28 -24.31
C GLY A 325 -9.71 -26.39 -23.61
N THR A 326 -8.62 -25.99 -22.96
CA THR A 326 -7.77 -26.84 -22.12
C THR A 326 -7.92 -26.41 -20.66
N VAL A 327 -8.22 -27.34 -19.75
CA VAL A 327 -8.23 -27.05 -18.31
C VAL A 327 -6.81 -26.68 -17.85
N VAL A 328 -6.67 -25.52 -17.21
CA VAL A 328 -5.40 -24.98 -16.70
C VAL A 328 -5.38 -24.77 -15.19
N ALA A 329 -6.54 -24.77 -14.54
CA ALA A 329 -6.69 -24.85 -13.09
C ALA A 329 -8.00 -25.54 -12.72
N GLY A 330 -8.03 -26.25 -11.59
CA GLY A 330 -9.21 -27.03 -11.15
C GLY A 330 -9.48 -28.25 -12.04
N GLY A 331 -10.76 -28.49 -12.34
CA GLY A 331 -11.21 -29.59 -13.22
C GLY A 331 -11.23 -30.98 -12.57
N ASN A 332 -11.10 -31.04 -11.24
CA ASN A 332 -11.16 -32.27 -10.45
C ASN A 332 -12.37 -32.27 -9.49
N GLY A 333 -13.46 -31.62 -9.92
CA GLY A 333 -14.66 -31.39 -9.13
C GLY A 333 -14.48 -30.33 -8.03
N MET A 334 -15.61 -29.98 -7.40
CA MET A 334 -15.66 -29.04 -6.28
C MET A 334 -14.85 -29.56 -5.08
N GLY A 335 -13.97 -28.73 -4.53
CA GLY A 335 -13.23 -29.08 -3.31
C GLY A 335 -12.16 -28.06 -2.95
N ASN A 336 -11.42 -28.33 -1.87
CA ASN A 336 -10.41 -27.44 -1.30
C ASN A 336 -8.96 -27.94 -1.43
N ARG A 337 -8.74 -29.06 -2.12
CA ARG A 337 -7.38 -29.53 -2.42
C ARG A 337 -6.71 -28.58 -3.41
N LEU A 338 -5.38 -28.60 -3.50
CA LEU A 338 -4.63 -27.66 -4.36
C LEU A 338 -4.82 -27.90 -5.87
N TYR A 339 -5.41 -29.02 -6.26
CA TYR A 339 -5.80 -29.34 -7.64
C TYR A 339 -7.32 -29.21 -7.87
N GLN A 340 -8.07 -28.70 -6.89
CA GLN A 340 -9.50 -28.44 -6.95
C GLN A 340 -9.78 -26.94 -6.76
N LEU A 341 -10.93 -26.50 -7.23
CA LEU A 341 -11.48 -25.18 -7.00
C LEU A 341 -12.90 -25.33 -6.44
N ASN A 342 -13.38 -24.28 -5.79
CA ASN A 342 -14.75 -24.15 -5.35
C ASN A 342 -15.24 -22.73 -5.64
N TRP A 343 -16.03 -22.62 -6.70
CA TRP A 343 -16.62 -21.37 -7.19
C TRP A 343 -15.56 -20.31 -7.55
N PRO A 344 -14.72 -20.55 -8.58
CA PRO A 344 -13.68 -19.60 -8.97
C PRO A 344 -14.28 -18.28 -9.48
N SER A 345 -14.12 -17.20 -8.72
CA SER A 345 -14.85 -15.94 -8.95
C SER A 345 -14.01 -14.81 -9.55
N TYR A 346 -12.70 -15.01 -9.76
CA TYR A 346 -11.82 -14.13 -10.53
C TYR A 346 -10.58 -14.86 -11.04
N ILE A 347 -10.06 -14.39 -12.18
CA ILE A 347 -8.82 -14.90 -12.77
C ILE A 347 -7.94 -13.76 -13.29
N CYS A 348 -6.63 -13.86 -13.09
CA CYS A 348 -5.66 -13.04 -13.82
C CYS A 348 -4.43 -13.87 -14.22
N VAL A 349 -3.72 -13.44 -15.26
CA VAL A 349 -2.54 -14.13 -15.78
C VAL A 349 -1.36 -13.19 -15.75
N ASP A 350 -0.22 -13.65 -15.21
CA ASP A 350 1.03 -12.89 -15.20
C ASP A 350 1.83 -13.06 -16.51
N GLN A 351 2.87 -12.24 -16.67
CA GLN A 351 3.79 -12.29 -17.83
C GLN A 351 4.51 -13.64 -18.03
N HIS A 352 4.49 -14.55 -17.04
CA HIS A 352 5.05 -15.90 -17.13
C HIS A 352 4.00 -16.96 -17.45
N CYS A 353 2.78 -16.54 -17.84
CA CYS A 353 1.60 -17.38 -18.02
C CYS A 353 1.18 -18.14 -16.75
N SER A 354 1.49 -17.62 -15.56
CA SER A 354 0.94 -18.15 -14.31
C SER A 354 -0.45 -17.60 -14.11
N LEU A 355 -1.40 -18.49 -13.79
CA LEU A 355 -2.78 -18.14 -13.55
C LEU A 355 -3.01 -17.97 -12.05
N TYR A 356 -3.60 -16.86 -11.65
CA TYR A 356 -4.07 -16.62 -10.29
C TYR A 356 -5.59 -16.70 -10.29
N VAL A 357 -6.15 -17.47 -9.37
CA VAL A 357 -7.59 -17.69 -9.25
C VAL A 357 -8.03 -17.36 -7.84
N SER A 358 -9.06 -16.53 -7.74
CA SER A 358 -9.80 -16.36 -6.49
C SER A 358 -10.74 -17.53 -6.30
N ASP A 359 -10.33 -18.44 -5.41
CA ASP A 359 -11.04 -19.67 -5.07
C ASP A 359 -12.08 -19.34 -4.00
N ASN A 360 -13.14 -18.64 -4.42
CA ASN A 360 -14.02 -17.83 -3.59
C ASN A 360 -14.56 -18.56 -2.36
N SER A 361 -15.15 -19.74 -2.56
CA SER A 361 -15.77 -20.51 -1.48
C SER A 361 -14.76 -21.25 -0.62
N ASN A 362 -13.50 -21.31 -1.03
CA ASN A 362 -12.38 -21.78 -0.21
C ASN A 362 -11.61 -20.62 0.46
N HIS A 363 -12.02 -19.37 0.23
CA HIS A 363 -11.51 -18.18 0.89
C HIS A 363 -10.00 -17.99 0.74
N ARG A 364 -9.49 -18.24 -0.48
CA ARG A 364 -8.06 -18.16 -0.79
C ARG A 364 -7.84 -17.70 -2.21
N VAL A 365 -6.64 -17.20 -2.48
CA VAL A 365 -6.14 -17.00 -3.85
C VAL A 365 -5.06 -18.03 -4.11
N VAL A 366 -5.17 -18.72 -5.23
CA VAL A 366 -4.25 -19.81 -5.60
C VAL A 366 -3.60 -19.48 -6.93
N LYS A 367 -2.28 -19.70 -7.02
CA LYS A 367 -1.47 -19.52 -8.22
C LYS A 367 -1.17 -20.88 -8.84
N TRP A 368 -1.45 -21.05 -10.12
CA TRP A 368 -1.01 -22.15 -10.95
C TRP A 368 0.08 -21.67 -11.90
N ALA A 369 1.28 -22.22 -11.75
CA ALA A 369 2.31 -22.04 -12.76
C ALA A 369 1.88 -22.72 -14.08
N LYS A 370 2.46 -22.28 -15.20
CA LYS A 370 2.17 -22.85 -16.51
C LYS A 370 2.32 -24.38 -16.50
N ASN A 371 1.25 -25.08 -16.88
CA ASN A 371 1.15 -26.56 -16.92
C ASN A 371 1.25 -27.26 -15.55
N ALA A 372 1.14 -26.55 -14.43
CA ALA A 372 1.11 -27.15 -13.11
C ALA A 372 -0.12 -28.06 -12.94
N LYS A 373 0.00 -29.13 -12.14
CA LYS A 373 -1.10 -30.05 -11.82
C LYS A 373 -1.88 -29.64 -10.58
N GLU A 374 -1.27 -28.83 -9.73
CA GLU A 374 -1.83 -28.24 -8.53
C GLU A 374 -1.32 -26.81 -8.40
N GLY A 375 -2.05 -26.00 -7.65
CA GLY A 375 -1.69 -24.62 -7.38
C GLY A 375 -0.97 -24.47 -6.04
N ILE A 376 -0.51 -23.26 -5.76
CA ILE A 376 0.03 -22.84 -4.47
C ILE A 376 -0.83 -21.71 -3.93
N VAL A 377 -1.16 -21.73 -2.64
CA VAL A 377 -1.89 -20.62 -2.02
C VAL A 377 -0.95 -19.42 -1.92
N VAL A 378 -1.40 -18.27 -2.40
CA VAL A 378 -0.62 -17.01 -2.40
C VAL A 378 -1.29 -15.90 -1.58
N ALA A 379 -2.54 -16.10 -1.15
CA ALA A 379 -3.22 -15.26 -0.17
C ALA A 379 -4.36 -16.05 0.51
N GLY A 380 -4.64 -15.77 1.79
CA GLY A 380 -5.72 -16.43 2.54
C GLY A 380 -5.41 -17.86 2.96
N ASP A 381 -4.15 -18.19 3.31
CA ASP A 381 -3.74 -19.56 3.64
C ASP A 381 -4.41 -20.11 4.93
N GLU A 382 -4.89 -19.22 5.80
CA GLU A 382 -5.68 -19.61 6.99
C GLU A 382 -7.19 -19.68 6.73
N GLY A 383 -7.62 -19.56 5.46
CA GLY A 383 -9.01 -19.74 5.03
C GLY A 383 -9.93 -18.60 5.47
N TYR A 384 -11.14 -18.97 5.92
CA TYR A 384 -12.22 -18.03 6.25
C TYR A 384 -11.90 -17.20 7.50
N GLY A 385 -11.99 -15.88 7.35
CA GLY A 385 -12.01 -14.95 8.48
C GLY A 385 -11.61 -13.54 8.06
N ASN A 386 -11.24 -12.70 9.03
CA ASN A 386 -10.92 -11.29 8.79
C ASN A 386 -9.53 -10.88 9.31
N ASP A 387 -8.74 -11.83 9.81
CA ASP A 387 -7.33 -11.60 10.13
C ASP A 387 -6.51 -11.37 8.84
N LEU A 388 -5.25 -11.02 8.99
CA LEU A 388 -4.39 -10.59 7.88
C LEU A 388 -3.75 -11.78 7.12
N MET A 389 -3.98 -13.00 7.59
CA MET A 389 -3.67 -14.26 6.89
C MET A 389 -4.92 -14.92 6.28
N GLN A 390 -6.10 -14.33 6.52
CA GLN A 390 -7.41 -14.86 6.15
C GLN A 390 -8.10 -13.98 5.11
N LEU A 391 -9.04 -14.58 4.38
CA LEU A 391 -9.94 -13.89 3.46
C LEU A 391 -11.39 -14.33 3.72
N SER A 392 -12.34 -13.58 3.19
CA SER A 392 -13.76 -13.92 3.22
C SER A 392 -14.36 -13.68 1.84
N ASN A 393 -14.57 -14.78 1.13
CA ASN A 393 -15.08 -14.84 -0.26
C ASN A 393 -14.35 -13.85 -1.19
N PRO A 394 -13.02 -13.98 -1.39
CA PRO A 394 -12.29 -13.07 -2.25
C PRO A 394 -12.83 -13.11 -3.68
N ASP A 395 -12.93 -11.94 -4.32
CA ASP A 395 -13.32 -11.80 -5.73
C ASP A 395 -12.13 -11.31 -6.56
N GLY A 396 -12.09 -10.03 -6.94
CA GLY A 396 -11.04 -9.47 -7.79
C GLY A 396 -9.62 -9.82 -7.33
N VAL A 397 -8.77 -10.20 -8.28
CA VAL A 397 -7.33 -10.34 -8.05
C VAL A 397 -6.54 -9.62 -9.14
N ALA A 398 -5.56 -8.82 -8.72
CA ALA A 398 -4.57 -8.21 -9.60
C ALA A 398 -3.17 -8.57 -9.12
N VAL A 399 -2.21 -8.69 -10.05
CA VAL A 399 -0.83 -9.02 -9.73
C VAL A 399 0.09 -8.09 -10.49
N ASP A 400 1.08 -7.52 -9.80
CA ASP A 400 2.09 -6.66 -10.43
C ASP A 400 3.31 -7.45 -10.92
N SER A 401 4.23 -6.76 -11.59
CA SER A 401 5.45 -7.38 -12.14
C SER A 401 6.41 -7.93 -11.08
N SER A 402 6.31 -7.49 -9.82
CA SER A 402 7.10 -8.01 -8.70
C SER A 402 6.53 -9.31 -8.13
N GLY A 403 5.29 -9.66 -8.51
CA GLY A 403 4.54 -10.80 -7.99
C GLY A 403 3.75 -10.49 -6.74
N THR A 404 3.54 -9.20 -6.42
CA THR A 404 2.65 -8.77 -5.33
C THR A 404 1.21 -8.98 -5.78
N VAL A 405 0.41 -9.61 -4.91
CA VAL A 405 -0.98 -9.98 -5.16
C VAL A 405 -1.89 -9.01 -4.43
N TYR A 406 -2.84 -8.44 -5.15
CA TYR A 406 -3.85 -7.53 -4.64
C TYR A 406 -5.21 -8.22 -4.74
N VAL A 407 -5.97 -8.24 -3.65
CA VAL A 407 -7.19 -9.05 -3.53
C VAL A 407 -8.33 -8.19 -3.03
N ALA A 408 -9.47 -8.21 -3.73
CA ALA A 408 -10.73 -7.72 -3.22
C ALA A 408 -11.31 -8.75 -2.24
N ASP A 409 -11.11 -8.51 -0.96
CA ASP A 409 -11.61 -9.34 0.13
C ASP A 409 -13.07 -8.96 0.40
N ASN A 410 -13.97 -9.49 -0.45
CA ASN A 410 -15.33 -8.99 -0.67
C ASN A 410 -16.14 -8.85 0.63
N ASN A 411 -16.28 -9.94 1.37
CA ASN A 411 -17.13 -9.97 2.57
C ASN A 411 -16.48 -9.27 3.76
N ASN A 412 -15.17 -9.01 3.72
CA ASN A 412 -14.48 -8.17 4.70
C ASN A 412 -14.42 -6.69 4.28
N HIS A 413 -14.97 -6.34 3.12
CA HIS A 413 -15.09 -4.96 2.64
C HIS A 413 -13.77 -4.20 2.59
N ARG A 414 -12.73 -4.88 2.10
CA ARG A 414 -11.37 -4.34 2.05
C ARG A 414 -10.63 -4.82 0.80
N ILE A 415 -9.62 -4.06 0.41
CA ILE A 415 -8.61 -4.50 -0.55
C ILE A 415 -7.34 -4.82 0.23
N MET A 416 -6.83 -6.01 -0.01
CA MET A 416 -5.63 -6.53 0.61
C MET A 416 -4.48 -6.60 -0.38
N ARG A 417 -3.24 -6.49 0.12
CA ARG A 417 -2.00 -6.64 -0.65
C ARG A 417 -1.10 -7.66 0.03
N TRP A 418 -0.66 -8.68 -0.71
CA TRP A 418 0.35 -9.64 -0.29
C TRP A 418 1.60 -9.46 -1.15
N PHE A 419 2.72 -9.13 -0.52
CA PHE A 419 4.00 -9.22 -1.21
C PHE A 419 4.32 -10.67 -1.56
N LYS A 420 5.15 -10.85 -2.59
CA LYS A 420 5.62 -12.17 -2.97
C LYS A 420 6.23 -12.90 -1.75
N ASP A 421 5.80 -14.15 -1.56
CA ASP A 421 6.24 -15.05 -0.47
C ASP A 421 5.88 -14.55 0.95
N ALA A 422 5.02 -13.54 1.09
CA ALA A 422 4.53 -13.08 2.38
C ALA A 422 3.49 -14.05 2.97
N THR A 423 3.55 -14.27 4.28
CA THR A 423 2.59 -15.12 5.00
C THR A 423 1.29 -14.39 5.35
N GLN A 424 1.31 -13.06 5.36
CA GLN A 424 0.18 -12.19 5.66
C GLN A 424 0.13 -11.00 4.70
N GLY A 425 -1.05 -10.39 4.59
CA GLY A 425 -1.29 -9.22 3.74
C GLY A 425 -1.44 -7.93 4.55
N ASP A 426 -1.48 -6.83 3.80
CA ASP A 426 -1.74 -5.49 4.29
C ASP A 426 -3.11 -5.01 3.77
N VAL A 427 -3.91 -4.38 4.63
CA VAL A 427 -5.10 -3.65 4.19
C VAL A 427 -4.65 -2.35 3.54
N ILE A 428 -4.87 -2.22 2.23
CA ILE A 428 -4.49 -1.00 1.49
C ILE A 428 -5.67 -0.04 1.26
N VAL A 429 -6.89 -0.57 1.18
CA VAL A 429 -8.14 0.21 1.04
C VAL A 429 -9.25 -0.45 1.84
N GLY A 430 -10.14 0.33 2.45
CA GLY A 430 -11.29 -0.21 3.19
C GLY A 430 -10.92 -0.70 4.60
N GLY A 431 -11.60 -1.76 5.05
CA GLY A 431 -11.36 -2.40 6.34
C GLY A 431 -11.79 -1.58 7.57
N ASN A 432 -12.71 -0.61 7.39
CA ASN A 432 -13.28 0.23 8.47
C ASN A 432 -14.76 -0.03 8.67
N GLY A 433 -15.17 -1.28 8.48
CA GLY A 433 -16.57 -1.65 8.35
C GLY A 433 -17.13 -1.39 6.96
N GLU A 434 -18.25 -2.04 6.70
CA GLU A 434 -19.09 -1.81 5.53
C GLU A 434 -19.62 -0.36 5.53
N GLY A 435 -19.59 0.30 4.38
CA GLY A 435 -20.23 1.61 4.24
C GLY A 435 -19.80 2.36 2.99
N SER A 436 -20.28 3.59 2.86
CA SER A 436 -20.05 4.47 1.70
C SER A 436 -19.15 5.67 2.02
N GLU A 437 -18.75 5.84 3.29
CA GLU A 437 -17.88 6.93 3.74
C GLU A 437 -16.44 6.78 3.20
N ASN A 438 -15.61 7.77 3.50
CA ASN A 438 -14.20 7.75 3.11
C ASN A 438 -13.48 6.50 3.62
N ASN A 439 -12.86 5.78 2.68
CA ASN A 439 -12.16 4.52 2.93
C ASN A 439 -13.04 3.45 3.63
N GLN A 440 -14.33 3.46 3.30
CA GLN A 440 -15.23 2.32 3.44
C GLN A 440 -15.60 1.80 2.05
N LEU A 441 -15.78 0.48 1.99
CA LEU A 441 -16.25 -0.24 0.82
C LEU A 441 -17.48 -1.06 1.25
N LYS A 442 -18.23 -1.54 0.27
CA LYS A 442 -19.33 -2.47 0.46
C LYS A 442 -19.25 -3.53 -0.63
N ASN A 443 -18.84 -4.73 -0.24
CA ASN A 443 -18.65 -5.88 -1.13
C ASN A 443 -17.83 -5.54 -2.39
N PRO A 444 -16.55 -5.11 -2.28
CA PRO A 444 -15.74 -4.84 -3.45
C PRO A 444 -15.58 -6.12 -4.29
N GLN A 445 -15.87 -6.03 -5.59
CA GLN A 445 -15.87 -7.18 -6.48
C GLN A 445 -14.64 -7.25 -7.38
N ASP A 446 -14.05 -6.12 -7.73
CA ASP A 446 -12.92 -6.09 -8.65
C ASP A 446 -11.96 -4.94 -8.37
N LEU A 447 -10.73 -5.08 -8.84
CA LEU A 447 -9.72 -4.06 -8.83
C LEU A 447 -8.81 -4.09 -10.06
N SER A 448 -8.31 -2.92 -10.45
CA SER A 448 -7.34 -2.81 -11.54
C SER A 448 -6.42 -1.62 -11.33
N PHE A 449 -5.27 -1.63 -12.00
CA PHE A 449 -4.29 -0.56 -11.97
C PHE A 449 -4.23 0.17 -13.31
N ASP A 450 -4.11 1.49 -13.27
CA ASP A 450 -3.70 2.25 -14.44
C ASP A 450 -2.16 2.25 -14.61
N ARG A 451 -1.69 2.91 -15.67
CA ARG A 451 -0.24 3.00 -15.98
C ARG A 451 0.54 3.86 -14.99
N ASP A 452 -0.15 4.75 -14.27
CA ASP A 452 0.43 5.64 -13.29
C ASP A 452 0.46 5.00 -11.89
N GLY A 453 -0.08 3.77 -11.76
CA GLY A 453 -0.12 3.00 -10.52
C GLY A 453 -1.35 3.26 -9.67
N ASN A 454 -2.32 4.04 -10.14
CA ASN A 454 -3.55 4.30 -9.38
C ASN A 454 -4.44 3.05 -9.38
N LEU A 455 -5.00 2.75 -8.22
CA LEU A 455 -5.90 1.62 -8.00
C LEU A 455 -7.34 2.03 -8.27
N TYR A 456 -8.03 1.28 -9.11
CA TYR A 456 -9.46 1.38 -9.34
C TYR A 456 -10.14 0.21 -8.66
N VAL A 457 -11.17 0.48 -7.86
CA VAL A 457 -11.93 -0.53 -7.12
C VAL A 457 -13.40 -0.46 -7.52
N VAL A 458 -13.97 -1.60 -7.89
CA VAL A 458 -15.41 -1.78 -8.10
C VAL A 458 -16.07 -2.02 -6.74
N ASP A 459 -16.58 -0.95 -6.16
CA ASP A 459 -17.29 -0.94 -4.88
C ASP A 459 -18.77 -1.30 -5.13
N TRP A 460 -19.00 -2.57 -5.45
CA TRP A 460 -20.22 -3.08 -6.06
C TRP A 460 -21.48 -2.78 -5.23
N GLY A 461 -21.43 -3.00 -3.92
CA GLY A 461 -22.57 -2.78 -3.04
C GLY A 461 -22.90 -1.31 -2.81
N ASN A 462 -21.97 -0.40 -3.14
CA ASN A 462 -22.21 1.05 -3.19
C ASN A 462 -22.48 1.57 -4.61
N HIS A 463 -22.55 0.68 -5.60
CA HIS A 463 -22.83 1.00 -7.01
C HIS A 463 -21.89 2.06 -7.60
N ARG A 464 -20.60 2.01 -7.24
CA ARG A 464 -19.60 2.99 -7.68
C ARG A 464 -18.25 2.34 -8.03
N VAL A 465 -17.46 3.05 -8.83
CA VAL A 465 -16.04 2.77 -9.03
C VAL A 465 -15.23 3.89 -8.41
N GLN A 466 -14.28 3.55 -7.54
CA GLN A 466 -13.41 4.49 -6.86
C GLN A 466 -11.97 4.38 -7.35
N ARG A 467 -11.31 5.50 -7.57
CA ARG A 467 -9.87 5.58 -7.79
C ARG A 467 -9.16 5.97 -6.50
N PHE A 468 -8.10 5.27 -6.16
CA PHE A 468 -7.19 5.52 -5.06
C PHE A 468 -5.79 5.72 -5.62
N ASP A 469 -5.12 6.78 -5.20
CA ASP A 469 -3.75 7.06 -5.62
C ASP A 469 -2.77 6.27 -4.75
N ILE A 470 -2.81 4.93 -4.81
CA ILE A 470 -2.01 4.11 -3.89
C ILE A 470 -0.53 4.16 -4.25
N GLU A 471 0.33 4.31 -3.23
CA GLU A 471 1.76 4.12 -3.41
C GLU A 471 2.03 2.60 -3.53
N GLN A 472 2.52 2.15 -4.68
CA GLN A 472 2.81 0.71 -4.92
C GLN A 472 4.04 0.18 -4.17
N ASN A 473 4.58 0.90 -3.18
CA ASN A 473 5.78 0.48 -2.44
C ASN A 473 5.55 0.53 -0.93
#